data_AF-A0A3D5AYL9-F1
#
_entry.id   AF-A0A3D5AYL9-F1
#
_cell.length_a   1.000
_cell.length_b   1.000
_cell.length_c   1.000
_cell.angle_alpha   90.00
_cell.angle_beta   90.00
_cell.angle_gamma   90.00
#
_symmetry.space_group_name_H-M   'P 1'
#
loop_
_entity.id
_entity.type
_entity.pdbx_description
1 polymer ?
#
loop_
_entity_poly.entity_id
_entity_poly.type
_entity_poly.pdbx_seq_one_letter_code
_entity_poly.pdbx_strand_id
1 'polypeptide(L)'
;MHGLRLLLVLTAVLVTGPLSSAVAAEAPVLAVLEHTSGWFGKRTDILAKPGVTASSLARLPKSVWTLREGKAQKQPYPPAERIIQFYRVIEKDPELVCTIAVKYVGSAGGGWRPAYQIVPPPPIQLENGKPVPVDTGLPGSIRVVKTTASTADGYVHTLSFGSITGPIQIDLWEVQ
;
A
#
# COMPACT_ATOMS: atom_id res chain seq x y z
N MET A 1 68.74 43.82 -25.82
CA MET A 1 68.60 42.45 -25.31
C MET A 1 67.28 42.40 -24.53
N HIS A 2 66.16 42.18 -25.22
CA HIS A 2 65.47 40.88 -25.41
C HIS A 2 64.86 40.30 -24.13
N GLY A 3 63.53 40.15 -24.14
CA GLY A 3 62.76 39.26 -23.27
C GLY A 3 61.75 40.00 -22.39
N LEU A 4 60.50 39.56 -22.21
CA LEU A 4 59.71 38.47 -22.78
C LEU A 4 58.28 38.79 -22.30
N ARG A 5 57.33 39.10 -23.21
CA ARG A 5 55.92 39.32 -22.85
C ARG A 5 55.27 37.95 -22.65
N LEU A 6 55.03 37.56 -21.40
CA LEU A 6 54.30 36.32 -21.07
C LEU A 6 52.80 36.62 -21.05
N LEU A 7 52.09 36.21 -22.10
CA LEU A 7 50.64 36.27 -22.20
C LEU A 7 50.07 34.99 -21.56
N LEU A 8 49.39 35.10 -20.42
CA LEU A 8 48.79 33.97 -19.72
C LEU A 8 47.34 33.84 -20.18
N VAL A 9 47.10 32.94 -21.13
CA VAL A 9 45.76 32.54 -21.59
C VAL A 9 45.26 31.45 -20.65
N LEU A 10 44.32 31.77 -19.77
CA LEU A 10 43.67 30.80 -18.89
C LEU A 10 42.40 30.27 -19.58
N THR A 11 42.47 29.06 -20.14
CA THR A 11 41.34 28.39 -20.79
C THR A 11 40.45 27.74 -19.73
N ALA A 12 39.24 28.27 -19.53
CA ALA A 12 38.23 27.65 -18.68
C ALA A 12 37.62 26.43 -19.39
N VAL A 13 37.93 25.22 -18.93
CA VAL A 13 37.30 23.98 -19.41
C VAL A 13 35.97 23.80 -18.67
N LEU A 14 34.86 24.12 -19.33
CA LEU A 14 33.53 23.72 -18.86
C LEU A 14 33.38 22.21 -19.08
N VAL A 15 33.43 21.44 -17.98
CA VAL A 15 33.07 20.02 -17.97
C VAL A 15 31.54 19.93 -17.96
N THR A 16 30.93 19.86 -19.16
CA THR A 16 29.52 19.47 -19.32
C THR A 16 29.41 17.96 -19.12
N GLY A 17 29.29 17.53 -17.86
CA GLY A 17 28.94 16.14 -17.54
C GLY A 17 27.48 15.84 -17.94
N PRO A 18 27.19 14.65 -18.50
CA PRO A 18 25.82 14.28 -18.81
C PRO A 18 25.03 14.15 -17.50
N LEU A 19 23.96 14.95 -17.38
CA LEU A 19 22.92 14.75 -16.38
C LEU A 19 22.28 13.38 -16.66
N SER A 20 22.75 12.34 -15.97
CA SER A 20 22.04 11.07 -15.91
C SER A 20 20.71 11.31 -15.21
N SER A 21 19.67 11.52 -16.00
CA SER A 21 18.29 11.39 -15.55
C SER A 21 18.09 9.96 -15.06
N ALA A 22 18.21 9.75 -13.75
CA ALA A 22 17.79 8.53 -13.12
C ALA A 22 16.28 8.39 -13.38
N VAL A 23 15.90 7.51 -14.31
CA VAL A 23 14.51 7.09 -14.47
C VAL A 23 14.15 6.37 -13.18
N ALA A 24 13.40 7.04 -12.31
CA ALA A 24 12.86 6.44 -11.11
C ALA A 24 12.02 5.23 -11.52
N ALA A 25 12.48 4.03 -11.18
CA ALA A 25 11.73 2.81 -11.43
C ALA A 25 10.35 2.94 -10.75
N GLU A 26 9.29 2.72 -11.52
CA GLU A 26 7.92 2.80 -11.02
C GLU A 26 7.73 1.77 -9.89
N ALA A 27 7.12 2.22 -8.78
CA ALA A 27 6.95 1.36 -7.59
C ALA A 27 6.09 0.14 -7.96
N PRO A 28 6.46 -1.08 -7.51
CA PRO A 28 5.72 -2.28 -7.88
C PRO A 28 4.32 -2.27 -7.28
N VAL A 29 3.35 -2.90 -7.96
CA VAL A 29 1.99 -3.06 -7.43
C VAL A 29 2.02 -3.99 -6.21
N LEU A 30 1.63 -3.45 -5.06
CA LEU A 30 1.52 -4.16 -3.80
C LEU A 30 0.23 -4.98 -3.77
N ALA A 31 -0.88 -4.37 -4.20
CA ALA A 31 -2.18 -5.00 -4.21
C ALA A 31 -3.12 -4.41 -5.27
N VAL A 32 -4.18 -5.15 -5.63
CA VAL A 32 -5.26 -4.64 -6.48
C VAL A 32 -6.55 -4.66 -5.69
N LEU A 33 -7.15 -3.49 -5.49
CA LEU A 33 -8.44 -3.35 -4.81
C LEU A 33 -9.57 -3.42 -5.84
N GLU A 34 -10.49 -4.37 -5.66
CA GLU A 34 -11.60 -4.62 -6.57
C GLU A 34 -12.93 -4.11 -6.04
N HIS A 35 -13.63 -3.35 -6.91
CA HIS A 35 -15.05 -3.04 -6.80
C HIS A 35 -15.82 -3.78 -7.91
N THR A 36 -16.11 -5.06 -7.69
CA THR A 36 -16.96 -5.89 -8.57
C THR A 36 -18.45 -5.66 -8.29
N SER A 37 -19.12 -4.82 -9.06
CA SER A 37 -20.58 -4.68 -9.04
C SER A 37 -21.12 -5.05 -10.42
N GLY A 38 -21.52 -6.31 -10.60
CA GLY A 38 -21.99 -6.82 -11.89
C GLY A 38 -20.87 -7.22 -12.86
N TRP A 39 -21.15 -7.14 -14.17
CA TRP A 39 -20.30 -7.69 -15.24
C TRP A 39 -18.97 -6.93 -15.45
N PHE A 40 -18.91 -5.65 -15.07
CA PHE A 40 -17.71 -4.82 -15.19
C PHE A 40 -17.21 -4.39 -13.81
N GLY A 41 -16.22 -5.10 -13.29
CA GLY A 41 -15.54 -4.73 -12.04
C GLY A 41 -14.58 -3.57 -12.27
N LYS A 42 -14.65 -2.54 -11.42
CA LYS A 42 -13.59 -1.53 -11.36
C LYS A 42 -12.46 -2.04 -10.48
N ARG A 43 -11.22 -1.72 -10.85
CA ARG A 43 -10.01 -2.11 -10.13
C ARG A 43 -9.12 -0.90 -9.96
N THR A 44 -8.38 -0.88 -8.86
CA THR A 44 -7.36 0.13 -8.64
C THR A 44 -6.12 -0.50 -8.04
N ASP A 45 -4.96 -0.11 -8.56
CA ASP A 45 -3.67 -0.62 -8.14
C ASP A 45 -3.17 0.19 -6.94
N ILE A 46 -2.78 -0.52 -5.89
CA ILE A 46 -2.10 0.01 -4.72
C ILE A 46 -0.62 -0.24 -4.93
N LEU A 47 0.15 0.82 -5.18
CA LEU A 47 1.58 0.73 -5.40
C LEU A 47 2.34 0.63 -4.07
N ALA A 48 3.51 -0.01 -4.08
CA ALA A 48 4.43 -0.07 -2.94
C ALA A 48 5.20 1.26 -2.73
N LYS A 49 4.51 2.39 -2.92
CA LYS A 49 5.04 3.74 -2.72
C LYS A 49 4.54 4.25 -1.37
N PRO A 50 5.44 4.61 -0.43
CA PRO A 50 5.02 5.13 0.86
C PRO A 50 4.20 6.42 0.75
N GLY A 51 3.27 6.58 1.69
CA GLY A 51 2.42 7.76 1.84
C GLY A 51 0.96 7.55 1.42
N VAL A 52 0.21 8.64 1.46
CA VAL A 52 -1.25 8.65 1.25
C VAL A 52 -1.59 8.75 -0.24
N THR A 53 -2.54 7.93 -0.68
CA THR A 53 -3.06 7.91 -2.05
C THR A 53 -4.58 7.92 -2.03
N ALA A 54 -5.18 8.77 -2.87
CA ALA A 54 -6.63 8.81 -3.06
C ALA A 54 -7.10 7.61 -3.90
N SER A 55 -8.21 7.00 -3.49
CA SER A 55 -8.83 5.90 -4.20
C SER A 55 -9.54 6.39 -5.46
N SER A 56 -9.24 5.78 -6.61
CA SER A 56 -10.08 5.96 -7.82
C SER A 56 -11.49 5.37 -7.66
N LEU A 57 -11.72 4.64 -6.56
CA LEU A 57 -13.00 4.06 -6.14
C LEU A 57 -13.60 4.84 -4.96
N ALA A 58 -13.11 6.05 -4.65
CA ALA A 58 -13.64 6.88 -3.58
C ALA A 58 -15.14 7.13 -3.75
N ARG A 59 -15.85 7.29 -2.62
CA ARG A 59 -17.32 7.48 -2.57
C ARG A 59 -18.15 6.33 -3.13
N LEU A 60 -17.56 5.17 -3.38
CA LEU A 60 -18.27 3.96 -3.81
C LEU A 60 -18.39 3.00 -2.62
N PRO A 61 -19.53 2.99 -1.89
CA PRO A 61 -19.72 2.06 -0.80
C PRO A 61 -19.92 0.63 -1.32
N LYS A 62 -19.34 -0.34 -0.61
CA LYS A 62 -19.41 -1.77 -0.97
C LYS A 62 -19.51 -2.65 0.26
N SER A 63 -20.37 -3.67 0.21
CA SER A 63 -20.52 -4.63 1.31
C SER A 63 -19.28 -5.50 1.52
N VAL A 64 -18.55 -5.81 0.45
CA VAL A 64 -17.35 -6.66 0.48
C VAL A 64 -16.31 -6.11 -0.48
N TRP A 65 -15.18 -5.68 0.04
CA TRP A 65 -13.98 -5.35 -0.72
C TRP A 65 -13.14 -6.59 -0.93
N THR A 66 -12.44 -6.67 -2.06
CA THR A 66 -11.49 -7.77 -2.33
C THR A 66 -10.16 -7.19 -2.72
N LEU A 67 -9.13 -7.61 -2.00
CA LEU A 67 -7.73 -7.32 -2.25
C LEU A 67 -7.10 -8.53 -2.95
N ARG A 68 -6.52 -8.32 -4.14
CA ARG A 68 -5.79 -9.35 -4.87
C ARG A 68 -4.30 -9.07 -4.89
N GLU A 69 -3.50 -10.12 -5.04
CA GLU A 69 -2.06 -9.99 -5.25
C GLU A 69 -1.72 -9.19 -6.51
N GLY A 70 -0.72 -8.32 -6.38
CA GLY A 70 -0.02 -7.74 -7.51
C GLY A 70 0.84 -8.78 -8.24
N LYS A 71 1.59 -8.33 -9.25
CA LYS A 71 2.52 -9.20 -9.99
C LYS A 71 3.68 -9.64 -9.08
N ALA A 72 4.17 -10.87 -9.30
CA ALA A 72 5.36 -11.36 -8.63
C ALA A 72 6.59 -10.48 -8.96
N GLN A 73 7.36 -10.15 -7.93
CA GLN A 73 8.58 -9.37 -8.05
C GLN A 73 9.78 -10.30 -8.20
N LYS A 74 10.50 -10.18 -9.32
CA LYS A 74 11.68 -10.99 -9.61
C LYS A 74 12.92 -10.33 -9.01
N GLN A 75 13.32 -10.81 -7.84
CA GLN A 75 14.54 -10.36 -7.16
C GLN A 75 15.08 -11.45 -6.21
N PRO A 76 16.37 -11.39 -5.82
CA PRO A 76 17.00 -12.45 -5.02
C PRO A 76 16.44 -12.58 -3.60
N TYR A 77 16.00 -11.47 -2.99
CA TYR A 77 15.55 -11.40 -1.59
C TYR A 77 14.10 -10.93 -1.50
N PRO A 78 13.34 -11.29 -0.45
CA PRO A 78 11.98 -10.80 -0.28
C PRO A 78 11.98 -9.27 -0.20
N PRO A 79 11.04 -8.58 -0.87
CA PRO A 79 10.82 -7.17 -0.60
C PRO A 79 10.46 -6.96 0.88
N ALA A 80 10.75 -5.76 1.37
CA ALA A 80 10.41 -5.39 2.75
C ALA A 80 8.89 -5.44 2.95
N GLU A 81 8.47 -5.89 4.14
CA GLU A 81 7.06 -5.92 4.54
C GLU A 81 6.44 -4.52 4.48
N ARG A 82 5.13 -4.46 4.28
CA ARG A 82 4.37 -3.21 4.18
C ARG A 82 3.12 -3.26 5.02
N ILE A 83 2.63 -2.09 5.40
CA ILE A 83 1.31 -1.93 5.98
C ILE A 83 0.47 -1.08 5.04
N ILE A 84 -0.77 -1.51 4.80
CA ILE A 84 -1.77 -0.71 4.10
C ILE A 84 -2.85 -0.33 5.10
N GLN A 85 -3.04 0.96 5.31
CA GLN A 85 -4.14 1.50 6.10
C GLN A 85 -5.19 2.05 5.16
N PHE A 86 -6.41 1.53 5.21
CA PHE A 86 -7.53 2.03 4.41
C PHE A 86 -8.36 2.99 5.22
N TYR A 87 -8.86 4.05 4.60
CA TYR A 87 -9.66 5.08 5.27
C TYR A 87 -10.91 5.42 4.48
N ARG A 88 -11.93 5.88 5.20
CA ARG A 88 -13.08 6.61 4.66
C ARG A 88 -13.03 8.05 5.12
N VAL A 89 -13.62 8.97 4.38
CA VAL A 89 -13.69 10.38 4.74
C VAL A 89 -15.12 10.74 5.10
N ILE A 90 -15.36 11.14 6.35
CA ILE A 90 -16.63 11.66 6.85
C ILE A 90 -16.44 13.13 7.16
N GLU A 91 -17.21 14.02 6.54
CA GLU A 91 -17.19 15.47 6.84
C GLU A 91 -15.80 16.14 6.81
N LYS A 92 -14.85 15.55 6.07
CA LYS A 92 -13.43 15.92 5.88
C LYS A 92 -12.44 15.25 6.84
N ASP A 93 -12.91 14.48 7.81
CA ASP A 93 -12.04 13.73 8.71
C ASP A 93 -11.83 12.31 8.18
N PRO A 94 -10.57 11.88 8.00
CA PRO A 94 -10.26 10.50 7.64
C PRO A 94 -10.46 9.58 8.85
N GLU A 95 -11.34 8.60 8.71
CA GLU A 95 -11.54 7.52 9.68
C GLU A 95 -10.89 6.25 9.13
N LEU A 96 -10.00 5.65 9.93
CA LEU A 96 -9.33 4.40 9.57
C LEU A 96 -10.37 3.29 9.48
N VAL A 97 -10.44 2.57 8.36
CA VAL A 97 -11.36 1.46 8.12
C VAL A 97 -10.76 0.16 8.61
N CYS A 98 -9.57 -0.18 8.11
CA CYS A 98 -8.84 -1.37 8.51
C CYS A 98 -7.35 -1.23 8.19
N THR A 99 -6.54 -2.07 8.83
CA THR A 99 -5.11 -2.21 8.58
C THR A 99 -4.83 -3.59 8.01
N ILE A 100 -4.08 -3.64 6.92
CA ILE A 100 -3.63 -4.88 6.27
C ILE A 100 -2.11 -4.96 6.37
N ALA A 101 -1.60 -6.04 6.95
CA ALA A 101 -0.19 -6.39 6.88
C ALA A 101 0.08 -7.10 5.55
N VAL A 102 1.16 -6.72 4.88
CA VAL A 102 1.61 -7.32 3.62
C VAL A 102 2.99 -7.94 3.80
N LYS A 103 3.06 -9.25 3.54
CA LYS A 103 4.31 -10.01 3.48
C LYS A 103 4.55 -10.53 2.08
N TYR A 104 5.78 -10.91 1.80
CA TYR A 104 6.17 -11.46 0.52
C TYR A 104 6.56 -12.93 0.63
N VAL A 105 5.83 -13.77 -0.10
CA VAL A 105 5.98 -15.22 -0.07
C VAL A 105 6.57 -15.69 -1.41
N GLY A 106 7.48 -16.66 -1.36
CA GLY A 106 8.09 -17.23 -2.55
C GLY A 106 7.05 -17.84 -3.50
N SER A 107 7.19 -17.60 -4.81
CA SER A 107 6.35 -18.20 -5.83
C SER A 107 7.02 -19.42 -6.47
N ALA A 108 6.23 -20.43 -6.87
CA ALA A 108 6.73 -21.62 -7.56
C ALA A 108 7.51 -21.31 -8.86
N GLY A 109 7.22 -20.18 -9.53
CA GLY A 109 7.94 -19.70 -10.72
C GLY A 109 9.16 -18.82 -10.42
N GLY A 110 9.60 -18.77 -9.16
CA GLY A 110 10.60 -17.83 -8.68
C GLY A 110 10.03 -16.44 -8.39
N GLY A 111 10.78 -15.68 -7.58
CA GLY A 111 10.37 -14.34 -7.14
C GLY A 111 9.36 -14.37 -5.99
N TRP A 112 8.84 -13.18 -5.68
CA TRP A 112 8.13 -12.89 -4.45
C TRP A 112 6.76 -12.31 -4.72
N ARG A 113 5.71 -12.87 -4.10
CA ARG A 113 4.32 -12.42 -4.25
C ARG A 113 3.80 -11.83 -2.94
N PRO A 114 3.04 -10.74 -2.99
CA PRO A 114 2.40 -10.19 -1.80
C PRO A 114 1.33 -11.17 -1.31
N ALA A 115 1.27 -11.33 0.01
CA ALA A 115 0.25 -12.03 0.75
C ALA A 115 -0.21 -11.14 1.90
N TYR A 116 -1.46 -11.31 2.32
CA TYR A 116 -2.18 -10.34 3.14
C TYR A 116 -2.72 -10.94 4.41
N GLN A 117 -2.73 -10.14 5.47
CA GLN A 117 -3.42 -10.46 6.71
C GLN A 117 -4.10 -9.20 7.24
N ILE A 118 -5.38 -9.31 7.64
CA ILE A 118 -6.03 -8.21 8.36
C ILE A 118 -5.44 -8.13 9.76
N VAL A 119 -5.01 -6.95 10.17
CA VAL A 119 -4.53 -6.70 11.52
C VAL A 119 -5.75 -6.37 12.39
N PRO A 120 -6.08 -7.20 13.39
CA PRO A 120 -7.17 -6.89 14.31
C PRO A 120 -6.89 -5.57 15.05
N PRO A 121 -7.91 -4.76 15.37
CA PRO A 121 -7.73 -3.64 16.28
C PRO A 121 -7.23 -4.16 17.65
N PRO A 122 -6.46 -3.35 18.40
CA PRO A 122 -5.98 -3.75 19.71
C PRO A 122 -7.17 -4.04 20.67
N PRO A 123 -6.98 -4.92 21.65
CA PRO A 123 -8.05 -5.41 22.51
C PRO A 123 -8.63 -4.34 23.45
N ILE A 124 -9.88 -4.57 23.82
CA ILE A 124 -10.77 -3.82 24.73
C ILE A 124 -10.12 -3.67 26.13
N GLN A 125 -10.27 -2.53 26.80
CA GLN A 125 -9.90 -2.36 28.21
C GLN A 125 -11.14 -2.37 29.11
N LEU A 126 -10.93 -2.71 30.38
CA LEU A 126 -11.98 -2.56 31.39
C LEU A 126 -11.84 -1.19 32.05
N GLU A 127 -12.80 -0.30 31.79
CA GLU A 127 -12.91 0.97 32.50
C GLU A 127 -14.07 0.88 33.48
N ASN A 128 -13.79 1.08 34.77
CA ASN A 128 -14.80 0.97 35.85
C ASN A 128 -15.59 -0.36 35.83
N GLY A 129 -14.93 -1.47 35.50
CA GLY A 129 -15.54 -2.81 35.47
C GLY A 129 -16.49 -3.03 34.28
N LYS A 130 -16.57 -2.09 33.33
CA LYS A 130 -17.29 -2.26 32.07
C LYS A 130 -16.28 -2.44 30.94
N PRO A 131 -16.52 -3.36 29.98
CA PRO A 131 -15.71 -3.44 28.78
C PRO A 131 -15.92 -2.14 27.99
N VAL A 132 -14.86 -1.34 27.89
CA VAL A 132 -14.82 -0.13 27.06
C VAL A 132 -13.91 -0.44 25.89
N PRO A 133 -14.41 -0.37 24.64
CA PRO A 133 -13.54 -0.40 23.47
C PRO A 133 -12.46 0.64 23.71
N VAL A 134 -11.18 0.27 23.62
CA VAL A 134 -10.16 1.31 23.48
C VAL A 134 -10.53 2.00 22.19
N ASP A 135 -11.07 3.22 22.29
CA ASP A 135 -11.49 3.96 21.12
C ASP A 135 -10.24 4.32 20.32
N THR A 136 -9.91 3.43 19.38
CA THR A 136 -8.85 3.64 18.40
C THR A 136 -9.38 4.35 17.16
N GLY A 137 -10.64 4.81 17.13
CA GLY A 137 -11.27 5.40 15.94
C GLY A 137 -11.42 4.42 14.77
N LEU A 138 -11.42 3.11 15.06
CA LEU A 138 -11.53 2.04 14.05
C LEU A 138 -12.97 1.49 14.06
N PRO A 139 -13.64 1.36 12.90
CA PRO A 139 -14.93 0.69 12.80
C PRO A 139 -14.68 -0.78 13.12
N GLY A 140 -14.97 -1.17 14.36
CA GLY A 140 -14.84 -2.52 14.92
C GLY A 140 -15.79 -3.56 14.31
N SER A 141 -16.06 -3.44 13.01
CA SER A 141 -17.06 -4.21 12.28
C SER A 141 -16.48 -4.95 11.07
N ILE A 142 -15.19 -4.77 10.75
CA ILE A 142 -14.56 -5.42 9.60
C ILE A 142 -14.31 -6.90 9.88
N ARG A 143 -14.94 -7.78 9.10
CA ARG A 143 -14.71 -9.22 9.10
C ARG A 143 -14.09 -9.67 7.80
N VAL A 144 -13.28 -10.72 7.89
CA VAL A 144 -12.87 -11.50 6.72
C VAL A 144 -14.08 -12.27 6.22
N VAL A 145 -14.41 -12.09 4.95
CA VAL A 145 -15.58 -12.70 4.28
C VAL A 145 -15.16 -13.94 3.49
N LYS A 146 -14.00 -13.88 2.83
CA LYS A 146 -13.45 -14.97 2.04
C LYS A 146 -11.94 -14.82 1.93
N THR A 147 -11.25 -15.94 1.94
CA THR A 147 -9.82 -16.00 1.64
C THR A 147 -9.52 -17.13 0.66
N THR A 148 -8.35 -17.04 0.03
CA THR A 148 -7.70 -18.22 -0.57
C THR A 148 -7.07 -19.09 0.53
N ALA A 149 -6.46 -20.21 0.14
CA ALA A 149 -5.59 -20.98 1.04
C ALA A 149 -4.58 -20.05 1.72
N SER A 150 -4.41 -20.24 3.03
CA SER A 150 -3.46 -19.48 3.84
C SER A 150 -2.11 -20.15 3.86
N THR A 151 -1.07 -19.33 4.01
CA THR A 151 0.26 -19.77 4.42
C THR A 151 0.23 -20.28 5.87
N ALA A 152 1.33 -20.91 6.31
CA ALA A 152 1.49 -21.35 7.71
C ALA A 152 1.34 -20.19 8.72
N ASP A 153 1.74 -18.98 8.33
CA ASP A 153 1.67 -17.78 9.16
C ASP A 153 0.33 -17.03 9.05
N GLY A 154 -0.66 -17.59 8.36
CA GLY A 154 -2.01 -17.03 8.26
C GLY A 154 -2.21 -15.97 7.17
N TYR A 155 -1.21 -15.71 6.31
CA TYR A 155 -1.32 -14.78 5.18
C TYR A 155 -2.01 -15.42 3.97
N VAL A 156 -2.78 -14.64 3.21
CA VAL A 156 -3.57 -15.10 2.05
C VAL A 156 -3.30 -14.24 0.80
N HIS A 157 -3.27 -14.83 -0.40
CA HIS A 157 -3.02 -14.12 -1.66
C HIS A 157 -4.24 -13.36 -2.20
N THR A 158 -5.43 -13.67 -1.70
CA THR A 158 -6.63 -12.87 -1.92
C THR A 158 -7.40 -12.76 -0.61
N LEU A 159 -7.69 -11.52 -0.23
CA LEU A 159 -8.38 -11.18 1.01
C LEU A 159 -9.67 -10.43 0.68
N SER A 160 -10.82 -11.00 1.02
CA SER A 160 -12.10 -10.30 0.96
C SER A 160 -12.56 -9.92 2.35
N PHE A 161 -12.92 -8.66 2.57
CA PHE A 161 -13.36 -8.14 3.85
C PHE A 161 -14.56 -7.20 3.71
N GLY A 162 -15.38 -7.11 4.74
CA GLY A 162 -16.62 -6.34 4.75
C GLY A 162 -17.03 -5.96 6.16
N SER A 163 -17.94 -5.00 6.32
CA SER A 163 -18.43 -4.58 7.63
C SER A 163 -19.70 -5.35 7.99
N ILE A 164 -19.84 -5.71 9.28
CA ILE A 164 -21.08 -6.26 9.82
C ILE A 164 -22.20 -5.21 9.94
N THR A 165 -21.87 -3.92 9.96
CA THR A 165 -22.84 -2.82 10.13
C THR A 165 -23.33 -2.24 8.81
N GLY A 166 -22.78 -2.67 7.67
CA GLY A 166 -23.23 -2.23 6.36
C GLY A 166 -22.11 -2.08 5.33
N PRO A 167 -22.40 -1.49 4.16
CA PRO A 167 -21.40 -1.17 3.15
C PRO A 167 -20.31 -0.24 3.68
N ILE A 168 -19.06 -0.47 3.25
CA ILE A 168 -17.91 0.35 3.59
C ILE A 168 -17.46 1.12 2.36
N GLN A 169 -17.08 2.37 2.55
CA GLN A 169 -16.41 3.20 1.56
C GLN A 169 -14.89 3.19 1.80
N ILE A 170 -14.09 3.18 0.73
CA ILE A 170 -12.64 3.34 0.80
C ILE A 170 -12.26 4.53 -0.07
N ASP A 171 -11.90 5.64 0.57
CA ASP A 171 -11.62 6.91 -0.09
C ASP A 171 -10.14 7.16 -0.30
N LEU A 172 -9.31 6.64 0.59
CA LEU A 172 -7.87 6.76 0.53
C LEU A 172 -7.20 5.60 1.24
N TRP A 173 -5.93 5.40 0.95
CA TRP A 173 -5.07 4.49 1.69
C TRP A 173 -3.70 5.08 1.92
N GLU A 174 -3.05 4.63 2.98
CA GLU A 174 -1.65 4.92 3.28
C GLU A 174 -0.84 3.63 3.18
N VAL A 175 0.32 3.70 2.52
CA VAL A 175 1.31 2.63 2.51
C VAL A 175 2.49 3.04 3.37
N GLN A 176 2.91 2.16 4.27
CA GLN A 176 4.09 2.30 5.12
C GLN A 176 5.10 1.21 4.79
#